data_AF-A0A8T3P6G9-F1
#
_entry.id   AF-A0A8T3P6G9-F1
#
_cell.length_a   1.000
_cell.length_b   1.000
_cell.length_c   1.000
_cell.angle_alpha   90.00
_cell.angle_beta   90.00
_cell.angle_gamma   90.00
#
_symmetry.space_group_name_H-M   'P 1'
#
loop_
_entity.id
_entity.type
_entity.pdbx_description
1 polymer ?
#
loop_
_entity_poly.entity_id
_entity_poly.type
_entity_poly.pdbx_seq_one_letter_code
_entity_poly.pdbx_strand_id
1 'polypeptide(L)'
;MRAFLDLLLPPRCPGCGCEGEVLCGKCRRNLERRLDEPAGMPIGLPGTVPRGLVQLEWCASFTGPARAAIHALKYQGERRLAAPLGELLAARWLRAG
;
A
#
# COMPACT_ATOMS: atom_id res chain seq x y z
N MET A 1 -24.89 -0.71 -10.79
CA MET A 1 -24.10 -0.82 -12.04
C MET A 1 -22.69 -1.36 -11.84
N ARG A 2 -21.89 -0.88 -10.87
CA ARG A 2 -20.48 -1.29 -10.73
C ARG A 2 -20.26 -2.79 -10.50
N ALA A 3 -21.03 -3.41 -9.62
CA ALA A 3 -20.93 -4.85 -9.33
C ALA A 3 -21.20 -5.75 -10.55
N PHE A 4 -22.07 -5.33 -11.49
CA PHE A 4 -22.34 -6.09 -12.72
C PHE A 4 -21.17 -5.98 -13.71
N LEU A 5 -20.55 -4.80 -13.80
CA LEU A 5 -19.34 -4.61 -14.61
C LEU A 5 -18.15 -5.39 -14.04
N ASP A 6 -18.01 -5.45 -12.72
CA ASP A 6 -16.96 -6.25 -12.08
C ASP A 6 -17.14 -7.76 -12.33
N LEU A 7 -18.36 -8.24 -12.61
CA LEU A 7 -18.61 -9.63 -13.02
C LEU A 7 -18.17 -9.89 -14.48
N LEU A 8 -18.40 -8.93 -15.38
CA LEU A 8 -18.05 -9.05 -16.80
C LEU A 8 -16.58 -8.72 -17.09
N LEU A 9 -16.00 -7.83 -16.29
CA LEU A 9 -14.66 -7.27 -16.42
C LEU A 9 -14.01 -7.27 -15.03
N PRO A 10 -13.68 -8.46 -14.49
CA PRO A 10 -13.10 -8.56 -13.17
C PRO A 10 -11.79 -7.77 -13.11
N PRO A 11 -11.52 -7.08 -11.99
CA PRO A 11 -10.26 -6.39 -11.83
C PRO A 11 -9.12 -7.41 -11.80
N ARG A 12 -7.95 -6.97 -12.27
CA ARG A 12 -6.69 -7.71 -12.13
C ARG A 12 -5.83 -7.01 -11.09
N CYS A 13 -5.36 -7.75 -10.10
CA CYS A 13 -4.46 -7.19 -9.09
C CYS A 13 -3.15 -6.73 -9.75
N PRO A 14 -2.76 -5.45 -9.68
CA PRO A 14 -1.59 -4.93 -10.40
C PRO A 14 -0.27 -5.56 -9.90
N GLY A 15 -0.25 -6.08 -8.67
CA GLY A 15 0.94 -6.71 -8.10
C GLY A 15 1.25 -8.12 -8.63
N CYS A 16 0.24 -8.91 -9.00
CA CYS A 16 0.45 -10.32 -9.40
C CYS A 16 -0.37 -10.78 -10.61
N GLY A 17 -1.29 -9.97 -11.11
CA GLY A 17 -2.11 -10.25 -12.29
C GLY A 17 -3.33 -11.14 -12.07
N CYS A 18 -3.54 -11.66 -10.85
CA CYS A 18 -4.71 -12.51 -10.56
C CYS A 18 -6.02 -11.71 -10.68
N GLU A 19 -7.05 -12.35 -11.21
CA GLU A 19 -8.38 -11.78 -11.35
C GLU A 19 -9.19 -11.85 -10.05
N GLY A 20 -10.11 -10.91 -9.86
CA GLY A 20 -11.13 -10.93 -8.81
C GLY A 20 -11.12 -9.70 -7.91
N GLU A 21 -9.96 -9.35 -7.33
CA GLU A 21 -9.82 -8.21 -6.43
C GLU A 21 -8.87 -7.16 -7.01
N VAL A 22 -9.18 -5.87 -6.80
CA VAL A 22 -8.32 -4.74 -7.23
C VAL A 22 -6.96 -4.76 -6.53
N LEU A 23 -6.89 -5.32 -5.32
CA LEU A 23 -5.66 -5.67 -4.62
C LEU A 23 -5.91 -7.00 -3.90
N CYS A 24 -5.35 -8.09 -4.42
CA CYS A 24 -5.64 -9.40 -3.87
C CYS A 24 -5.08 -9.58 -2.45
N GLY A 25 -5.71 -10.44 -1.65
CA GLY A 25 -5.26 -10.73 -0.29
C GLY A 25 -3.77 -11.11 -0.15
N LYS A 26 -3.17 -11.79 -1.14
CA LYS A 26 -1.72 -12.11 -1.14
C LYS A 26 -0.87 -10.85 -1.26
N CYS A 27 -1.19 -9.98 -2.23
CA CYS A 27 -0.48 -8.71 -2.41
C CYS A 27 -0.73 -7.77 -1.24
N ARG A 28 -1.96 -7.73 -0.70
CA ARG A 28 -2.28 -6.96 0.51
C ARG A 28 -1.39 -7.35 1.70
N ARG A 29 -1.31 -8.65 2.01
CA ARG A 29 -0.43 -9.16 3.09
C ARG A 29 1.05 -8.82 2.89
N ASN A 30 1.52 -8.72 1.64
CA ASN A 30 2.89 -8.28 1.35
C ASN A 30 3.12 -6.81 1.75
N LEU A 31 2.12 -5.95 1.56
CA LEU A 31 2.17 -4.54 1.98
C LEU A 31 2.04 -4.41 3.50
N GLU A 32 1.30 -5.30 4.16
CA GLU A 32 1.13 -5.35 5.62
C GLU A 32 2.36 -5.92 6.35
N ARG A 33 3.44 -6.30 5.65
CA ARG A 33 4.63 -6.93 6.27
C ARG A 33 5.22 -6.08 7.40
N ARG A 34 5.13 -4.75 7.30
CA ARG A 34 5.61 -3.82 8.33
C ARG A 34 4.57 -3.47 9.39
N LEU A 35 3.35 -4.01 9.35
CA LEU A 35 2.25 -3.54 10.19
C LEU A 35 2.62 -3.51 11.69
N ASP A 36 3.34 -4.54 12.16
CA ASP A 36 3.81 -4.70 13.54
C ASP A 36 5.31 -4.40 13.77
N GLU A 37 6.01 -3.88 12.75
CA GLU A 37 7.40 -3.46 12.93
C GLU A 37 7.46 -2.13 13.73
N PRO A 38 8.56 -1.84 14.44
CA PRO A 38 8.76 -0.52 15.05
C PRO A 38 8.64 0.62 14.02
N ALA A 39 8.44 1.83 14.52
CA ALA A 39 8.42 3.03 13.69
C ALA A 39 9.69 3.15 12.81
N GLY A 40 9.55 3.80 11.67
CA GLY A 40 10.62 3.95 10.70
C GLY A 40 11.87 4.63 11.26
N MET A 41 13.00 3.93 11.21
CA MET A 41 14.32 4.53 11.47
C MET A 41 14.82 5.22 10.19
N PRO A 42 15.44 6.42 10.27
CA PRO A 42 16.02 7.08 9.11
C PRO A 42 16.98 6.14 8.34
N ILE A 43 16.70 5.91 7.06
CA ILE A 43 17.56 5.08 6.21
C ILE A 43 18.87 5.87 5.95
N GLY A 44 19.99 5.33 6.43
CA GLY A 44 21.32 5.86 6.12
C GLY A 44 21.73 7.13 6.89
N LEU A 45 21.00 7.54 7.93
CA LEU A 45 21.46 8.60 8.83
C LEU A 45 21.95 8.04 10.18
N PRO A 46 23.04 8.59 10.74
CA PRO A 46 23.45 8.27 12.09
C PRO A 46 22.37 8.73 13.09
N GLY A 47 21.55 7.77 13.51
CA GLY A 47 20.98 7.65 14.86
C GLY A 47 19.96 8.67 15.34
N THR A 48 19.68 9.78 14.64
CA THR A 48 18.78 10.81 15.17
C THR A 48 17.86 11.40 14.11
N VAL A 49 16.57 11.41 14.44
CA VAL A 49 15.55 12.17 13.69
C VAL A 49 15.86 13.67 13.86
N PRO A 50 15.89 14.47 12.77
CA PRO A 50 16.18 15.90 12.87
C PRO A 50 15.24 16.63 13.85
N ARG A 51 15.74 17.69 14.51
CA ARG A 51 14.91 18.50 15.41
C ARG A 51 13.66 19.02 14.69
N GLY A 52 12.51 18.85 15.32
CA GLY A 52 11.19 19.23 14.78
C GLY A 52 10.48 18.12 14.00
N LEU A 53 11.17 17.03 13.64
CA LEU A 53 10.53 15.82 13.13
C LEU A 53 10.29 14.85 14.30
N VAL A 54 9.04 14.43 14.47
CA VAL A 54 8.66 13.49 15.54
C VAL A 54 8.96 12.05 15.12
N GLN A 55 8.67 11.71 13.86
CA GLN A 55 8.80 10.35 13.34
C GLN A 55 8.89 10.34 11.81
N LEU A 56 9.66 9.40 11.26
CA LEU A 56 9.59 9.02 9.86
C LEU A 56 8.83 7.70 9.77
N GLU A 57 7.85 7.59 8.88
CA GLU A 57 7.02 6.40 8.79
C GLU A 57 6.66 6.04 7.36
N TRP A 58 6.48 4.74 7.10
CA TRP A 58 6.03 4.22 5.82
C TRP A 58 5.33 2.86 5.98
N CYS A 59 4.28 2.65 5.19
CA CYS A 59 3.51 1.40 5.20
C CYS A 59 4.27 0.21 4.60
N ALA A 60 4.94 0.42 3.46
CA ALA A 60 5.60 -0.66 2.72
C ALA A 60 6.80 -0.13 1.93
N SER A 61 7.77 -1.00 1.65
CA SER A 61 8.87 -0.68 0.74
C SER A 61 8.33 -0.42 -0.66
N PHE A 62 8.82 0.63 -1.35
CA PHE A 62 8.37 1.01 -2.69
C PHE A 62 8.90 0.06 -3.79
N THR A 63 8.49 -1.19 -3.73
CA THR A 63 8.90 -2.27 -4.64
C THR A 63 7.73 -3.21 -4.89
N GLY A 64 7.85 -4.10 -5.89
CA GLY A 64 6.89 -5.18 -6.12
C GLY A 64 5.43 -4.71 -6.15
N PRO A 65 4.52 -5.36 -5.39
CA PRO A 65 3.10 -5.02 -5.37
C PRO A 65 2.80 -3.57 -4.96
N ALA A 66 3.61 -2.97 -4.07
CA ALA A 66 3.38 -1.60 -3.61
C ALA A 66 3.65 -0.61 -4.75
N ARG A 67 4.77 -0.78 -5.45
CA ARG A 67 5.10 0.05 -6.63
C ARG A 67 4.05 -0.11 -7.73
N ALA A 68 3.65 -1.34 -8.03
CA ALA A 68 2.67 -1.63 -9.07
C ALA A 68 1.28 -1.02 -8.76
N ALA A 69 0.80 -1.17 -7.52
CA ALA A 69 -0.48 -0.59 -7.11
C ALA A 69 -0.47 0.94 -7.12
N ILE A 70 0.60 1.58 -6.62
CA ILE A 70 0.73 3.04 -6.67
C ILE A 70 0.81 3.54 -8.13
N HIS A 71 1.52 2.82 -8.99
CA HIS A 71 1.60 3.17 -10.42
C HIS A 71 0.24 3.06 -11.11
N ALA A 72 -0.50 1.97 -10.87
CA ALA A 72 -1.84 1.78 -11.43
C ALA A 72 -2.83 2.87 -10.97
N LEU A 73 -2.77 3.24 -9.69
CA LEU A 73 -3.56 4.35 -9.15
C LEU A 73 -3.20 5.69 -9.81
N LYS A 74 -1.90 6.03 -9.91
CA LYS A 74 -1.43 7.33 -10.38
C LYS A 74 -1.58 7.52 -11.88
N TYR A 75 -1.27 6.49 -12.66
CA TYR A 75 -1.02 6.64 -14.10
C TYR A 75 -1.95 5.80 -14.98
N GLN A 76 -2.58 4.77 -14.44
CA GLN A 76 -3.50 3.91 -15.19
C GLN A 76 -4.97 4.15 -14.85
N GLY A 77 -5.25 5.12 -13.97
CA GLY A 77 -6.61 5.50 -13.63
C GLY A 77 -7.38 4.49 -12.78
N GLU A 78 -6.71 3.51 -12.17
CA GLU A 78 -7.35 2.50 -11.31
C GLU A 78 -7.67 3.09 -9.93
N ARG A 79 -8.70 3.94 -9.88
CA ARG A 79 -9.11 4.67 -8.68
C ARG A 79 -9.65 3.76 -7.57
N ARG A 80 -10.06 2.52 -7.87
CA ARG A 80 -10.51 1.57 -6.84
C ARG A 80 -9.41 1.20 -5.86
N LEU A 81 -8.13 1.39 -6.24
CA LEU A 81 -6.99 1.19 -5.35
C LEU A 81 -6.87 2.25 -4.25
N ALA A 82 -7.54 3.40 -4.36
CA ALA A 82 -7.43 4.47 -3.38
C ALA A 82 -7.85 4.02 -1.97
N ALA A 83 -8.98 3.31 -1.86
CA ALA A 83 -9.48 2.79 -0.58
C ALA A 83 -8.54 1.73 0.04
N PRO A 84 -8.20 0.61 -0.62
CA PRO A 84 -7.34 -0.41 -0.02
C PRO A 84 -5.93 0.11 0.30
N LEU A 85 -5.36 1.00 -0.51
CA LEU A 85 -4.08 1.62 -0.17
C LEU A 85 -4.18 2.60 1.00
N GLY A 86 -5.28 3.35 1.09
CA GLY A 86 -5.57 4.23 2.22
C GLY A 86 -5.78 3.48 3.53
N GLU A 87 -6.50 2.35 3.50
CA GLU A 87 -6.69 1.46 4.64
C GLU A 87 -5.35 0.92 5.17
N LEU A 88 -4.46 0.51 4.27
CA LEU A 88 -3.13 0.02 4.63
C LEU A 88 -2.30 1.13 5.31
N LEU A 89 -2.33 2.33 4.74
CA LEU A 89 -1.65 3.49 5.32
C LEU A 89 -2.21 3.84 6.70
N ALA A 90 -3.53 3.89 6.84
CA ALA A 90 -4.21 4.16 8.11
C ALA A 90 -3.91 3.08 9.16
N ALA A 91 -3.94 1.80 8.78
CA ALA A 91 -3.61 0.70 9.67
C ALA A 91 -2.17 0.78 10.18
N ARG A 92 -1.21 1.15 9.32
CA ARG A 92 0.18 1.39 9.74
C ARG A 92 0.28 2.58 10.70
N TRP A 93 -0.32 3.71 10.33
CA TRP A 93 -0.29 4.93 11.13
C TRP A 93 -0.84 4.69 12.54
N LEU A 94 -1.99 4.03 12.66
CA LEU A 94 -2.60 3.69 13.95
C LEU A 94 -1.73 2.82 14.86
N ARG A 95 -0.82 1.99 14.30
CA ARG A 95 0.08 1.12 15.09
C ARG A 95 1.42 1.77 15.39
N ALA A 96 1.94 2.58 14.48
CA ALA A 96 3.30 3.10 14.54
C ALA A 96 3.39 4.56 14.99
N GLY A 97 2.32 5.36 14.88
CA GLY A 97 2.28 6.75 15.35
C GLY A 97 1.59 7.69 14.37
#